data_AF-A0A9D1ZJX0-F1
#
_entry.id   AF-A0A9D1ZJX0-F1
#
_cell.length_a   1.000
_cell.length_b   1.000
_cell.length_c   1.000
_cell.angle_alpha   90.00
_cell.angle_beta   90.00
_cell.angle_gamma   90.00
#
_symmetry.space_group_name_H-M   'P 1'
#
loop_
_entity.id
_entity.type
_entity.pdbx_description
1 polymer ?
#
loop_
_entity_poly.entity_id
_entity_poly.type
_entity_poly.pdbx_seq_one_letter_code
_entity_poly.pdbx_strand_id
1 'polypeptide(L)' 'EKQGKEKKVVTYKYKPKKHSHTKTGHRQPYTKVLIDSIKA' A
#
# COMPACT_ATOMS: atom_id res chain seq x y z
N GLU A 1 4.28 18.73 6.49
CA GLU A 1 3.49 17.47 6.50
C GLU A 1 4.22 16.37 5.75
N LYS A 2 4.32 15.16 6.31
CA LYS A 2 5.01 14.05 5.65
C LYS A 2 4.00 13.26 4.83
N GLN A 3 4.03 13.44 3.51
CA GLN A 3 3.30 12.61 2.55
C GLN A 3 4.18 11.42 2.19
N GLY A 4 3.87 10.26 2.76
CA GLY A 4 4.68 9.05 2.67
C GLY A 4 4.05 7.97 1.81
N LYS A 5 4.86 6.96 1.45
CA LYS A 5 4.39 5.69 0.90
C LYS A 5 4.87 4.55 1.79
N GLU A 6 3.99 3.62 2.09
CA GLU A 6 4.31 2.44 2.87
C GLU A 6 5.29 1.51 2.14
N LYS A 7 5.73 0.47 2.86
CA LYS A 7 6.51 -0.63 2.29
C LYS A 7 5.71 -1.30 1.17
N LYS A 8 6.43 -1.81 0.17
CA LYS A 8 5.82 -2.42 -1.00
C LYS A 8 5.19 -3.76 -0.63
N VAL A 9 3.89 -3.91 -0.88
CA VAL A 9 3.17 -5.17 -0.77
C VAL A 9 3.16 -5.84 -2.14
N VAL A 10 3.60 -7.09 -2.21
CA VAL A 10 3.68 -7.85 -3.46
C VAL A 10 2.51 -8.83 -3.54
N THR A 11 1.64 -8.65 -4.53
CA THR A 11 0.55 -9.57 -4.80
C THR A 11 0.94 -10.47 -5.97
N TYR A 12 1.00 -11.77 -5.73
CA TYR A 12 1.28 -12.77 -6.74
C TYR A 12 0.03 -13.62 -6.99
N LYS A 13 -0.38 -13.72 -8.25
CA LYS A 13 -1.49 -14.56 -8.70
C LYS A 13 -0.96 -15.53 -9.76
N TYR A 14 -1.34 -16.79 -9.65
CA TYR A 14 -0.94 -17.84 -10.58
C TYR A 14 -2.14 -18.73 -10.92
N LYS A 15 -2.23 -19.15 -12.18
CA LYS A 15 -3.17 -20.18 -12.63
C LYS A 15 -2.39 -21.37 -13.19
N PRO A 16 -2.47 -22.56 -12.55
CA PRO A 16 -1.75 -23.75 -13.00
C PRO A 16 -2.18 -24.17 -14.40
N LYS A 17 -1.21 -24.66 -15.20
CA LYS A 17 -1.41 -25.20 -16.57
C LYS A 17 -2.03 -24.22 -17.58
N LYS A 18 -2.28 -22.97 -17.20
CA LYS A 18 -2.82 -21.90 -18.06
C LYS A 18 -1.76 -20.86 -18.44
N HIS A 19 -0.48 -21.12 -18.14
CA HIS A 19 0.66 -20.22 -18.41
C HIS A 19 0.47 -18.78 -17.89
N SER A 20 -0.47 -18.58 -16.97
CA SER A 20 -0.86 -17.26 -16.47
C SER A 20 -0.28 -17.08 -15.07
N HIS A 21 0.57 -16.06 -14.95
CA HIS A 21 1.12 -15.58 -13.69
C HIS A 21 1.16 -14.06 -13.74
N THR A 22 0.83 -13.41 -12.63
CA THR A 22 0.86 -11.95 -12.52
C THR A 22 1.45 -11.58 -11.18
N LYS A 23 2.45 -10.69 -11.21
CA LYS A 23 3.09 -10.15 -10.01
C LYS A 23 2.96 -8.64 -10.04
N THR A 24 2.10 -8.10 -9.18
CA THR A 24 1.96 -6.66 -9.01
C THR A 24 2.48 -6.23 -7.66
N GLY A 25 2.97 -5.00 -7.58
CA GLY A 25 3.36 -4.39 -6.32
C GLY A 25 2.49 -3.17 -6.06
N HIS A 26 1.97 -3.05 -4.84
CA HIS A 26 1.27 -1.87 -4.38
C HIS A 26 2.07 -1.18 -3.27
N ARG A 27 1.98 0.15 -3.20
CA ARG A 27 2.49 0.94 -2.09
C ARG A 27 1.36 1.84 -1.62
N GLN A 28 0.92 1.67 -0.38
CA GLN A 28 -0.16 2.48 0.16
C GLN A 28 0.36 3.90 0.46
N PRO A 29 -0.21 4.97 -0.12
CA PRO A 29 0.03 6.34 0.33
C PRO A 29 -0.54 6.57 1.72
N TYR A 30 0.15 7.38 2.53
CA TYR A 30 -0.35 7.82 3.83
C TYR A 30 0.04 9.27 4.10
N THR A 31 -0.79 9.93 4.93
CA THR A 31 -0.55 11.28 5.42
C THR A 31 -0.34 11.19 6.93
N LYS A 32 0.67 11.90 7.45
CA LYS A 32 0.83 12.04 8.91
C LYS A 32 0.17 13.34 9.34
N VAL A 33 -0.85 13.25 10.20
CA VAL A 33 -1.51 14.39 10.83
C VAL A 33 -1.03 14.52 12.28
N LEU A 34 -0.74 15.75 12.70
CA LEU A 34 -0.53 16.11 14.10
C LEU A 34 -1.81 16.80 14.59
N ILE A 35 -2.26 16.44 15.79
CA ILE A 35 -3.45 17.04 16.41
C ILE A 35 -2.94 18.06 17.42
N ASP A 36 -3.12 19.35 17.13
CA ASP A 36 -2.55 20.43 17.96
C ASP A 36 -3.42 20.74 19.19
N SER A 37 -4.74 20.58 19.08
CA SER A 37 -5.66 20.69 20.21
C SER A 37 -6.95 19.93 19.93
N ILE A 38 -7.56 19.41 20.99
CA ILE A 38 -8.87 18.78 20.95
C ILE A 38 -9.78 19.66 21.81
N LYS A 39 -10.85 20.18 21.23
CA LYS A 39 -11.85 20.96 21.96
C LYS A 39 -12.83 19.98 22.62
N ALA A 40 -12.96 20.07 23.94
CA ALA A 40 -13.93 19.32 24.72
C ALA A 40 -15.17 20.19 24.99
#